data_AF-A0A7C4HSF5-F1
#
_entry.id   AF-A0A7C4HSF5-F1
#
_cell.length_a   1.000
_cell.length_b   1.000
_cell.length_c   1.000
_cell.angle_alpha   90.00
_cell.angle_beta   90.00
_cell.angle_gamma   90.00
#
_symmetry.space_group_name_H-M   'P 1'
#
loop_
_entity.id
_entity.type
_entity.pdbx_description
1 polymer ?
#
loop_
_entity_poly.entity_id
_entity_poly.type
_entity_poly.pdbx_seq_one_letter_code
_entity_poly.pdbx_strand_id
1 'polypeptide(L)'
;MPAVEIGRICVKVAGREAGRKCVIVDIVDENFVLITGPKALSGVKRRRVNIKHIEPTDKVIRIPRGVSDEEVVKAIEEAGLVDFMKEVVKPKLSPLR
;
A
#
# COMPACT_ATOMS: atom_id res chain seq x y z
N MET A 1 1.42 -11.68 -14.71
CA MET A 1 2.26 -10.51 -14.34
C MET A 1 2.50 -10.56 -12.85
N PRO A 2 3.74 -10.45 -12.36
CA PRO A 2 3.99 -10.46 -10.92
C PRO A 2 3.28 -9.25 -10.31
N ALA A 3 2.13 -9.47 -9.68
CA ALA A 3 1.26 -8.40 -9.20
C ALA A 3 1.85 -7.68 -7.96
N VAL A 4 3.00 -8.16 -7.48
CA VAL A 4 3.58 -7.82 -6.18
C VAL A 4 5.07 -7.58 -6.39
N GLU A 5 5.42 -6.32 -6.58
CA GLU A 5 6.80 -5.84 -6.68
C GLU A 5 7.05 -4.76 -5.61
N ILE A 6 8.30 -4.59 -5.22
CA ILE A 6 8.70 -3.58 -4.24
C ILE A 6 8.40 -2.20 -4.83
N GLY A 7 7.77 -1.35 -4.02
CA GLY A 7 7.35 -0.01 -4.41
C GLY A 7 6.01 0.07 -5.14
N ARG A 8 5.34 -1.07 -5.36
CA ARG A 8 3.98 -1.08 -5.90
C ARG A 8 2.96 -0.58 -4.89
N ILE A 9 2.07 0.28 -5.35
CA ILE A 9 0.97 0.81 -4.53
C ILE A 9 -0.18 -0.18 -4.58
N CYS A 10 -0.71 -0.50 -3.40
CA CYS A 10 -1.82 -1.42 -3.24
C CYS A 10 -2.92 -0.76 -2.40
N VAL A 11 -4.17 -1.15 -2.65
CA VAL A 11 -5.31 -0.80 -1.80
C VAL A 11 -5.58 -1.97 -0.87
N LYS A 12 -5.80 -1.70 0.41
CA LYS A 12 -6.24 -2.73 1.32
C LYS A 12 -7.73 -2.99 1.11
N VAL A 13 -8.11 -4.21 0.76
CA VAL A 13 -9.51 -4.55 0.45
C VAL A 13 -10.28 -4.90 1.72
N ALA A 14 -9.60 -5.39 2.76
CA ALA A 14 -10.21 -5.93 3.97
C ALA A 14 -9.59 -5.41 5.29
N GLY A 15 -10.41 -5.35 6.33
CA GLY A 15 -10.03 -5.02 7.71
C GLY A 15 -10.29 -3.55 8.11
N ARG A 16 -9.77 -3.15 9.27
CA ARG A 16 -9.97 -1.79 9.85
C ARG A 16 -9.43 -0.64 8.99
N GLU A 17 -8.56 -0.96 8.05
CA GLU A 17 -7.94 -0.03 7.11
C GLU A 17 -8.38 -0.30 5.67
N ALA A 18 -9.50 -1.00 5.48
CA ALA A 18 -10.07 -1.23 4.16
C ALA A 18 -10.30 0.11 3.44
N GLY A 19 -9.93 0.17 2.18
CA GLY A 19 -10.00 1.37 1.35
C GLY A 19 -8.81 2.31 1.44
N ARG A 20 -7.85 2.03 2.33
CA ARG A 20 -6.61 2.81 2.45
C ARG A 20 -5.53 2.25 1.53
N LYS A 21 -4.71 3.16 1.01
CA LYS A 21 -3.60 2.83 0.11
C LYS A 21 -2.31 2.62 0.87
N CYS A 22 -1.51 1.67 0.43
CA CYS A 22 -0.23 1.31 1.04
C CYS A 22 0.79 0.97 -0.04
N VAL A 23 2.07 1.04 0.30
CA VAL A 23 3.19 0.71 -0.58
C VAL A 23 3.87 -0.54 -0.05
N ILE A 24 4.24 -1.46 -0.93
CA ILE A 24 5.04 -2.63 -0.56
C ILE A 24 6.51 -2.20 -0.40
N VAL A 25 7.07 -2.41 0.78
CA VAL A 25 8.47 -2.06 1.10
C VAL A 25 9.37 -3.29 1.02
N ASP A 26 8.81 -4.45 1.35
CA ASP A 26 9.54 -5.71 1.35
C ASP A 26 8.62 -6.90 1.07
N ILE A 27 9.18 -7.94 0.46
CA ILE A 27 8.52 -9.21 0.23
C ILE A 27 9.15 -10.20 1.21
N VAL A 28 8.37 -10.67 2.17
CA VAL A 28 8.85 -11.58 3.22
C VAL A 28 8.80 -13.01 2.70
N ASP A 29 7.64 -13.40 2.15
CA ASP A 29 7.36 -14.73 1.62
C ASP A 29 6.47 -14.62 0.38
N GLU A 30 6.20 -15.74 -0.30
CA GLU A 30 5.27 -15.81 -1.44
C GLU A 30 3.84 -15.37 -1.12
N ASN A 31 3.44 -15.38 0.16
CA ASN A 31 2.10 -15.01 0.63
C ASN A 31 2.09 -13.72 1.48
N PHE A 32 3.24 -13.28 1.99
CA PHE A 32 3.34 -12.20 2.96
C PHE A 32 4.25 -11.09 2.48
N VAL A 33 3.73 -9.87 2.54
CA VAL A 33 4.48 -8.66 2.19
C VAL A 33 4.48 -7.70 3.37
N LEU A 34 5.56 -6.94 3.47
CA LEU A 34 5.69 -5.82 4.37
C LEU A 34 5.18 -4.57 3.65
N ILE A 35 4.08 -4.02 4.14
CA ILE A 35 3.55 -2.76 3.64
C ILE A 35 3.93 -1.63 4.59
N THR A 36 4.06 -0.44 4.03
CA THR A 36 3.97 0.81 4.80
C THR A 36 3.01 1.77 4.13
N GLY A 37 2.33 2.58 4.91
CA GLY A 37 1.62 3.75 4.42
C GLY A 37 1.86 4.86 5.41
N PRO A 38 2.73 5.84 5.12
CA PRO A 38 3.12 6.85 6.09
C PRO A 38 1.91 7.37 6.85
N LYS A 39 1.99 7.32 8.18
CA LYS A 39 0.84 7.54 9.08
C LYS A 39 0.21 8.92 8.86
N ALA A 40 1.01 9.88 8.41
CA ALA A 40 0.59 11.22 8.05
C ALA A 40 -0.27 11.30 6.77
N LEU A 41 -0.14 10.33 5.85
CA LEU A 41 -0.82 10.35 4.54
C LEU A 41 -2.00 9.38 4.49
N SER A 42 -1.75 8.10 4.79
CA SER A 42 -2.77 7.04 4.67
C SER A 42 -3.20 6.48 6.02
N GLY A 43 -2.41 6.73 7.08
CA GLY A 43 -2.69 6.21 8.42
C GLY A 43 -2.47 4.69 8.54
N VAL A 44 -1.75 4.06 7.59
CA VAL A 44 -1.49 2.62 7.58
C VAL A 44 -0.13 2.32 8.20
N LYS A 45 -0.12 1.84 9.44
CA LYS A 45 1.14 1.48 10.10
C LYS A 45 1.88 0.38 9.33
N ARG A 46 3.21 0.49 9.29
CA ARG A 46 4.13 -0.55 8.81
C ARG A 46 3.78 -1.89 9.44
N ARG A 47 3.40 -2.87 8.62
CA ARG A 47 2.98 -4.19 9.09
C ARG A 47 3.13 -5.25 8.02
N ARG A 48 3.19 -6.51 8.45
CA ARG A 48 3.06 -7.65 7.57
C ARG A 48 1.59 -7.88 7.21
N VAL A 49 1.29 -8.02 5.93
CA VAL A 49 -0.04 -8.38 5.43
C VAL A 49 0.05 -9.53 4.45
N ASN A 50 -1.04 -10.28 4.36
CA ASN A 50 -1.19 -11.29 3.33
C ASN A 50 -1.55 -10.62 2.00
N ILE A 51 -0.96 -11.09 0.90
CA ILE A 51 -1.20 -10.61 -0.47
C ILE A 51 -2.69 -10.71 -0.84
N LYS A 52 -3.43 -11.70 -0.30
CA LYS A 52 -4.88 -11.85 -0.53
C LYS A 52 -5.73 -10.67 -0.06
N HIS A 53 -5.22 -9.86 0.87
CA HIS A 53 -5.96 -8.73 1.47
C HIS A 53 -5.59 -7.38 0.86
N ILE A 54 -4.73 -7.37 -0.15
CA ILE A 54 -4.30 -6.18 -0.86
C ILE A 54 -4.59 -6.36 -2.35
N GLU A 55 -5.01 -5.27 -2.98
CA GLU A 55 -5.23 -5.20 -4.42
C GLU A 55 -4.18 -4.26 -5.01
N PRO A 56 -3.23 -4.77 -5.80
CA PRO A 56 -2.21 -3.93 -6.41
C PRO A 56 -2.83 -3.02 -7.47
N THR A 57 -2.35 -1.78 -7.51
CA THR A 57 -2.75 -0.79 -8.51
C THR A 57 -1.73 -0.73 -9.66
N ASP A 58 -2.03 0.05 -10.69
CA ASP A 58 -1.15 0.27 -11.84
C ASP A 58 0.04 1.19 -11.51
N LYS A 59 0.04 1.81 -10.33
CA LYS A 59 1.07 2.76 -9.92
C LYS A 59 2.20 2.06 -9.18
N VAL A 60 3.41 2.34 -9.63
CA VAL A 60 4.66 1.83 -9.05
C VAL A 60 5.57 3.00 -8.73
N ILE A 61 6.14 2.97 -7.53
CA ILE A 61 7.16 3.91 -7.07
C ILE A 61 8.47 3.13 -7.03
N ARG A 62 9.58 3.70 -7.51
CA ARG A 62 10.88 3.04 -7.41
C ARG A 62 11.48 3.33 -6.03
N ILE A 63 11.46 2.34 -5.16
CA ILE A 63 12.12 2.39 -3.85
C ILE A 63 13.01 1.17 -3.64
N PRO A 64 14.14 1.31 -2.92
CA PRO A 64 14.92 0.15 -2.48
C PRO A 64 14.11 -0.81 -1.60
N ARG A 65 14.64 -2.01 -1.39
CA ARG A 65 14.11 -2.98 -0.43
C ARG A 65 14.39 -2.50 1.01
N GLY A 66 13.38 -2.53 1.88
CA GLY A 66 13.56 -2.30 3.33
C GLY A 66 13.66 -0.83 3.77
N VAL A 67 13.29 0.09 2.89
CA VAL A 67 13.37 1.55 3.05
C VAL A 67 12.64 2.06 4.30
N SER A 68 13.17 3.13 4.87
CA SER A 68 12.61 3.79 6.05
C SER A 68 11.35 4.59 5.70
N ASP A 69 10.47 4.77 6.68
CA ASP A 69 9.21 5.49 6.50
C ASP A 69 9.42 6.93 5.95
N GLU A 70 10.53 7.58 6.29
CA GLU A 70 10.90 8.93 5.81
C GLU A 70 11.22 8.97 4.31
N GLU A 71 11.97 7.99 3.82
CA GLU A 71 12.32 7.88 2.40
C GLU A 71 11.10 7.48 1.57
N VAL A 72 10.20 6.66 2.13
CA VAL A 72 8.92 6.37 1.47
C VAL A 72 8.07 7.63 1.33
N VAL A 73 8.04 8.51 2.34
CA VAL A 73 7.35 9.80 2.23
C VAL A 73 7.95 10.64 1.09
N LYS A 74 9.27 10.79 1.05
CA LYS A 74 9.96 11.53 -0.03
C LYS A 74 9.64 10.95 -1.41
N ALA A 75 9.72 9.64 -1.57
CA ALA A 75 9.44 8.98 -2.85
C ALA A 75 7.96 9.16 -3.28
N ILE A 76 7.02 9.22 -2.33
CA ILE A 76 5.61 9.51 -2.60
C ILE A 76 5.41 10.98 -3.01
N GLU A 77 6.12 11.90 -2.36
CA GLU A 77 6.10 13.34 -2.67
C GLU A 77 6.71 13.61 -4.05
N GLU A 78 7.87 13.03 -4.36
CA GLU A 78 8.53 13.12 -5.67
C GLU A 78 7.66 12.53 -6.79
N ALA A 79 6.94 11.44 -6.51
CA ALA A 79 6.00 10.87 -7.46
C ALA A 79 4.71 11.69 -7.61
N GLY A 80 4.48 12.71 -6.79
CA GLY A 80 3.25 13.52 -6.80
C GLY A 80 2.01 12.71 -6.41
N LEU A 81 2.18 11.59 -5.71
CA LEU A 81 1.11 10.65 -5.39
C LEU A 81 0.49 10.89 -4.01
N VAL A 82 0.85 11.98 -3.36
CA VAL A 82 0.36 12.38 -2.03
C VAL A 82 -1.17 12.45 -2.01
N ASP A 83 -1.77 13.09 -3.02
CA ASP A 83 -3.21 13.26 -3.12
C ASP A 83 -3.90 11.92 -3.37
N PHE A 84 -3.32 11.12 -4.28
CA PHE A 84 -3.78 9.77 -4.54
C PHE A 84 -3.74 8.91 -3.28
N MET A 85 -2.73 9.03 -2.43
CA MET A 85 -2.57 8.20 -1.24
C MET A 85 -3.45 8.64 -0.06
N LYS A 86 -3.85 9.92 -0.01
CA LYS A 86 -4.84 10.45 0.95
C LYS A 86 -6.27 10.05 0.59
N GLU A 87 -6.54 9.84 -0.68
CA GLU A 87 -7.87 9.43 -1.13
C GLU A 87 -8.21 8.02 -0.63
N VAL A 88 -9.21 7.95 0.25
CA VAL A 88 -9.77 6.70 0.75
C VAL A 88 -10.76 6.19 -0.29
N VAL A 89 -10.41 5.09 -0.94
CA VAL A 89 -11.32 4.40 -1.84
C VAL A 89 -12.30 3.62 -0.98
N LYS A 90 -13.56 4.05 -0.87
CA LYS A 90 -14.57 3.23 -0.20
C LYS A 90 -14.70 1.92 -0.99
N PRO A 91 -14.31 0.75 -0.44
CA PRO A 91 -14.63 -0.50 -1.10
C PRO A 91 -16.16 -0.55 -1.18
N LYS A 92 -16.71 -0.82 -2.37
CA LYS A 92 -18.13 -1.13 -2.49
C LYS A 92 -18.36 -2.44 -1.74
N LEU A 93 -18.67 -2.36 -0.44
CA LEU A 93 -19.40 -3.44 0.21
C LEU A 93 -20.75 -3.45 -0.48
N SER A 94 -20.92 -4.35 -1.45
CA SER A 94 -22.25 -4.83 -1.79
C SER A 94 -22.89 -5.26 -0.46
N PRO A 95 -24.02 -4.70 -0.04
CA PRO A 95 -24.76 -5.26 1.06
C PRO A 95 -25.07 -6.70 0.67
N LEU A 96 -24.56 -7.67 1.42
CA LEU A 96 -25.07 -9.03 1.37
C LEU A 96 -26.56 -8.91 1.72
N ARG A 97 -27.40 -9.04 0.70
CA ARG A 97 -28.85 -9.01 0.80
C ARG A 97 -29.35 -10.43 1.03
#